data_AF-A0A7V9MXD4-F1
#
_entry.id   AF-A0A7V9MXD4-F1
#
_cell.length_a   1.000
_cell.length_b   1.000
_cell.length_c   1.000
_cell.angle_alpha   90.00
_cell.angle_beta   90.00
_cell.angle_gamma   90.00
#
_symmetry.space_group_name_H-M   'P 1'
#
loop_
_entity.id
_entity.type
_entity.pdbx_description
1 polymer ?
#
loop_
_entity_poly.entity_id
_entity_poly.type
_entity_poly.pdbx_seq_one_letter_code
_entity_poly.pdbx_strand_id
1 'polypeptide(L)'
;MSSRPHNQGGSALIFVTIVGLVMSMAFALFMTSTVLTEQRAVEAQLATTRTYWAQMGNFHYAMSRISYSRLCGNNCGNKLKDTEIVPVLQAYFNELSSNKVWSYADESSNYTITTTDTVATAGGQTYSGWLLATSVNTTSALVANSSGKLPLLEMGLCVGLGNSGAKCGNLNNNNGGNTTAYFSVNHLTNLPLP
;
A
#
# COMPACT_ATOMS: atom_id res chain seq x y z
N MET A 1 -17.54 61.71 60.71
CA MET A 1 -17.82 61.18 59.36
C MET A 1 -16.94 59.97 59.15
N SER A 2 -17.53 58.78 59.17
CA SER A 2 -16.83 57.49 59.02
C SER A 2 -17.09 56.95 57.63
N SER A 3 -16.07 57.01 56.77
CA SER A 3 -16.12 56.47 55.41
C SER A 3 -15.66 55.01 55.45
N ARG A 4 -16.60 54.06 55.37
CA ARG A 4 -16.30 52.64 55.19
C ARG A 4 -15.77 52.41 53.76
N PRO A 5 -14.55 51.88 53.57
CA PRO A 5 -14.15 51.38 52.26
C PRO A 5 -14.94 50.11 51.94
N HIS A 6 -15.61 50.12 50.79
CA HIS A 6 -16.40 49.02 50.26
C HIS A 6 -15.52 47.79 49.98
N ASN A 7 -16.03 46.61 50.37
CA ASN A 7 -15.53 45.26 50.05
C ASN A 7 -15.53 44.97 48.53
N GLN A 8 -14.72 45.66 47.73
CA GLN A 8 -14.60 45.40 46.28
C GLN A 8 -13.51 44.37 45.92
N GLY A 9 -12.60 44.02 46.84
CA GLY A 9 -11.48 43.12 46.56
C GLY A 9 -11.84 41.63 46.43
N GLY A 10 -12.91 41.17 47.10
CA GLY A 10 -13.28 39.75 47.13
C GLY A 10 -13.90 39.24 45.83
N SER A 11 -14.78 40.03 45.20
CA SER A 11 -15.41 39.64 43.92
C SER A 11 -14.46 39.70 42.74
N ALA A 12 -13.48 40.61 42.74
CA ALA A 12 -12.48 40.70 41.68
C ALA A 12 -11.58 39.45 41.65
N LEU A 13 -11.19 38.93 42.82
CA LEU A 13 -10.35 37.76 42.95
C LEU A 13 -11.08 36.48 42.49
N ILE A 14 -12.39 36.37 42.77
CA ILE A 14 -13.24 35.29 42.28
C ILE A 14 -13.39 35.34 40.75
N PHE A 15 -13.52 36.53 40.16
CA PHE A 15 -13.66 36.67 38.72
C PHE A 15 -12.39 36.24 37.97
N VAL A 16 -11.22 36.62 38.48
CA VAL A 16 -9.92 36.27 37.88
C VAL A 16 -9.65 34.77 37.96
N THR A 17 -10.01 34.10 39.06
CA THR A 17 -9.81 32.64 39.18
C THR A 17 -10.75 31.85 38.26
N ILE A 18 -12.00 32.28 38.10
CA ILE A 18 -12.95 31.65 37.17
C ILE A 18 -12.47 31.81 35.72
N VAL A 19 -12.03 33.02 35.32
CA VAL A 19 -11.51 33.26 33.97
C VAL A 19 -10.23 32.46 33.71
N GLY A 20 -9.32 32.37 34.69
CA GLY A 20 -8.12 31.54 34.60
C GLY A 20 -8.44 30.05 34.46
N LEU A 21 -9.46 29.55 35.16
CA LEU A 21 -9.90 28.16 35.08
C LEU A 21 -10.52 27.85 33.71
N VAL A 22 -11.34 28.76 33.16
CA VAL A 22 -11.93 28.59 31.82
C VAL A 22 -10.86 28.60 30.74
N MET A 23 -9.87 29.49 30.82
CA MET A 23 -8.78 29.56 29.85
C MET A 23 -7.87 28.32 29.91
N SER A 24 -7.59 27.80 31.10
CA SER A 24 -6.79 26.57 31.24
C SER A 24 -7.54 25.32 30.75
N MET A 25 -8.86 25.21 30.97
CA MET A 25 -9.67 24.15 30.36
C MET A 25 -9.71 24.26 28.83
N ALA A 26 -9.85 25.47 28.28
CA ALA A 26 -9.85 25.68 26.83
C ALA A 26 -8.50 25.29 26.21
N PHE A 27 -7.38 25.63 26.84
CA PHE A 27 -6.05 25.24 26.38
C PHE A 27 -5.82 23.72 26.47
N ALA A 28 -6.28 23.08 27.55
CA ALA A 28 -6.20 21.63 27.69
C ALA A 28 -7.01 20.89 26.61
N LEU A 29 -8.23 21.36 26.32
CA LEU A 29 -9.06 20.81 25.24
C LEU A 29 -8.41 21.01 23.87
N PHE A 30 -7.84 22.19 23.62
CA PHE A 30 -7.14 22.48 22.37
C PHE A 30 -5.93 21.55 22.18
N MET A 31 -5.05 21.46 23.17
CA MET A 31 -3.86 20.58 23.12
C MET A 31 -4.24 19.10 22.96
N THR A 32 -5.29 18.64 23.64
CA THR A 32 -5.74 17.25 23.51
C THR A 32 -6.32 16.98 22.12
N SER A 33 -7.05 17.94 21.55
CA SER A 33 -7.65 17.78 20.22
C SER A 33 -6.61 17.76 19.09
N THR A 34 -5.58 18.61 19.16
CA THR A 34 -4.53 18.69 18.13
C THR A 34 -3.63 17.46 18.15
N VAL A 35 -3.26 16.97 19.33
CA VAL A 35 -2.41 15.77 19.47
C VAL A 35 -3.11 14.53 18.90
N LEU A 36 -4.41 14.37 19.12
CA LEU A 36 -5.17 13.24 18.56
C LEU A 36 -5.26 13.28 17.03
N THR A 37 -5.33 14.48 16.43
CA THR A 37 -5.35 14.60 14.97
C THR A 37 -4.00 14.30 14.33
N GLU A 38 -2.91 14.73 14.95
CA GLU A 38 -1.56 14.46 14.44
C GLU A 38 -1.19 12.98 14.56
N GLN A 39 -1.53 12.34 15.68
CA GLN A 39 -1.30 10.91 15.87
C GLN A 39 -1.99 10.08 14.77
N ARG A 40 -3.26 10.37 14.47
CA ARG A 40 -3.99 9.67 13.41
C ARG A 40 -3.42 9.92 12.02
N ALA A 41 -2.90 11.12 11.77
CA ALA A 41 -2.26 11.44 10.50
C ALA A 41 -0.94 10.65 10.32
N VAL A 42 -0.15 10.52 11.38
CA VAL A 42 1.09 9.72 11.39
C VAL A 42 0.77 8.23 11.20
N GLU A 43 -0.21 7.70 11.93
CA GLU A 43 -0.65 6.29 11.78
C GLU A 43 -1.12 6.00 10.35
N ALA A 44 -1.84 6.92 9.72
CA ALA A 44 -2.27 6.77 8.32
C ALA A 44 -1.07 6.73 7.36
N GLN A 45 -0.08 7.60 7.53
CA GLN A 45 1.13 7.59 6.69
C GLN A 45 1.98 6.34 6.89
N LEU A 46 2.07 5.87 8.13
CA LEU A 46 2.77 4.64 8.46
C LEU A 46 2.07 3.42 7.85
N ALA A 47 0.73 3.37 7.91
CA ALA A 47 -0.07 2.34 7.25
C ALA A 47 0.13 2.34 5.73
N THR A 48 0.16 3.51 5.09
CA THR A 48 0.47 3.66 3.66
C THR A 48 1.84 3.10 3.32
N THR A 49 2.86 3.43 4.11
CA THR A 49 4.24 2.96 3.90
C THR A 49 4.36 1.44 4.10
N ARG A 50 3.75 0.91 5.16
CA ARG A 50 3.68 -0.53 5.45
C ARG A 50 3.01 -1.30 4.31
N THR A 51 1.87 -0.80 3.83
CA THR A 51 1.15 -1.41 2.69
C THR A 51 1.98 -1.38 1.41
N TYR A 52 2.63 -0.26 1.11
CA TYR A 52 3.50 -0.12 -0.05
C TYR A 52 4.62 -1.17 -0.07
N TRP A 53 5.36 -1.31 1.04
CA TRP A 53 6.46 -2.27 1.12
C TRP A 53 5.97 -3.72 1.10
N ALA A 54 4.81 -4.01 1.70
CA ALA A 54 4.19 -5.32 1.63
C ALA A 54 3.87 -5.72 0.17
N GLN A 55 3.22 -4.84 -0.59
CA GLN A 55 2.89 -5.09 -2.00
C GLN A 55 4.15 -5.18 -2.87
N MET A 56 5.13 -4.30 -2.64
CA MET A 56 6.42 -4.34 -3.34
C MET A 56 7.17 -5.65 -3.10
N GLY A 57 7.12 -6.18 -1.87
CA GLY A 57 7.68 -7.47 -1.50
C GLY A 57 7.10 -8.62 -2.32
N ASN A 58 5.77 -8.63 -2.51
CA ASN A 58 5.09 -9.63 -3.35
C ASN A 58 5.59 -9.57 -4.80
N PHE A 59 5.71 -8.35 -5.36
CA PHE A 59 6.21 -8.18 -6.72
C PHE A 59 7.67 -8.62 -6.86
N HIS A 60 8.55 -8.27 -5.93
CA HIS A 60 9.94 -8.72 -5.94
C HIS A 60 10.05 -10.25 -5.85
N TYR A 61 9.22 -10.88 -5.01
CA TYR A 61 9.17 -12.33 -4.93
C TYR A 61 8.76 -12.94 -6.27
N ALA A 62 7.66 -12.49 -6.87
CA ALA A 62 7.20 -12.99 -8.16
C ALA A 62 8.25 -12.80 -9.26
N MET A 63 8.89 -11.63 -9.33
CA MET A 63 10.00 -11.36 -10.25
C MET A 63 11.20 -12.29 -10.02
N SER A 64 11.57 -12.55 -8.76
CA SER A 64 12.61 -13.52 -8.43
C SER A 64 12.23 -14.92 -8.91
N ARG A 65 10.96 -15.33 -8.76
CA ARG A 65 10.48 -16.62 -9.27
C ARG A 65 10.56 -16.68 -10.79
N ILE A 66 10.10 -15.65 -11.49
CA ILE A 66 10.21 -15.55 -12.96
C ILE A 66 11.65 -15.75 -13.42
N SER A 67 12.63 -15.13 -12.75
CA SER A 67 14.04 -15.27 -13.12
C SER A 67 14.55 -16.71 -13.04
N TYR A 68 14.01 -17.49 -12.10
CA TYR A 68 14.40 -18.88 -11.86
C TYR A 68 13.64 -19.87 -12.77
N SER A 69 12.32 -19.76 -12.83
CA SER A 69 11.43 -20.73 -13.52
C SER A 69 11.00 -20.30 -14.92
N ARG A 70 11.38 -19.10 -15.37
CA ARG A 70 11.16 -18.58 -16.74
C ARG A 70 9.70 -18.51 -17.18
N LEU A 71 8.77 -18.50 -16.22
CA LEU A 71 7.32 -18.55 -16.47
C LEU A 71 6.86 -19.75 -17.31
N CYS A 72 7.67 -20.82 -17.36
CA CYS A 72 7.45 -21.87 -18.32
C CYS A 72 6.49 -22.98 -17.87
N GLY A 73 5.96 -22.90 -16.65
CA GLY A 73 5.05 -23.91 -16.10
C GLY A 73 5.59 -25.33 -16.35
N ASN A 74 4.85 -26.13 -17.12
CA ASN A 74 5.26 -27.47 -17.54
C ASN A 74 5.86 -27.55 -18.97
N ASN A 75 5.85 -26.46 -19.74
CA ASN A 75 6.16 -26.46 -21.19
C ASN A 75 7.20 -25.39 -21.57
N CYS A 76 8.48 -25.64 -21.26
CA CYS A 76 9.58 -24.69 -21.46
C CYS A 76 10.23 -24.71 -22.85
N GLY A 77 9.51 -25.13 -23.89
CA GLY A 77 10.05 -25.25 -25.26
C GLY A 77 9.26 -24.55 -26.36
N ASN A 78 8.02 -24.14 -26.07
CA ASN A 78 7.13 -23.52 -27.04
C ASN A 78 6.79 -22.09 -26.62
N LYS A 79 6.37 -21.27 -27.60
CA LYS A 79 5.73 -19.99 -27.31
C LYS A 79 4.42 -20.26 -26.56
N LEU A 80 4.30 -19.72 -25.36
CA LEU A 80 3.07 -19.78 -24.58
C LEU A 80 2.21 -18.56 -24.88
N LYS A 81 0.90 -18.76 -24.89
CA LYS A 81 -0.04 -17.64 -24.99
C LYS A 81 -0.03 -16.85 -23.69
N ASP A 82 -0.33 -15.56 -23.73
CA ASP A 82 -0.39 -14.75 -22.51
C ASP A 82 -1.40 -15.32 -21.51
N THR A 83 -2.50 -15.90 -21.99
CA THR A 83 -3.51 -16.59 -21.15
C THR A 83 -2.97 -17.83 -20.44
N GLU A 84 -1.91 -18.45 -20.96
CA GLU A 84 -1.24 -19.61 -20.34
C GLU A 84 -0.14 -19.16 -19.37
N ILE A 85 0.44 -17.97 -19.58
CA ILE A 85 1.47 -17.39 -18.72
C ILE A 85 0.85 -16.76 -17.46
N VAL A 86 -0.31 -16.10 -17.59
CA VAL A 86 -1.05 -15.50 -16.46
C VAL A 86 -1.22 -16.46 -15.26
N PRO A 87 -1.75 -17.70 -15.41
CA PRO A 87 -1.92 -18.59 -14.27
C PRO A 87 -0.60 -19.03 -13.64
N VAL A 88 0.50 -19.09 -14.42
CA VAL A 88 1.82 -19.41 -13.89
C VAL A 88 2.34 -18.27 -13.00
N LEU A 89 2.20 -17.02 -13.46
CA LEU A 89 2.56 -15.85 -12.65
C LEU A 89 1.65 -15.71 -11.42
N GLN A 90 0.35 -15.95 -11.57
CA GLN A 90 -0.60 -15.99 -10.45
C GLN A 90 -0.21 -17.06 -9.43
N ALA A 91 0.27 -18.22 -9.87
CA ALA A 91 0.76 -19.26 -8.97
C ALA A 91 1.94 -18.77 -8.12
N TYR A 92 2.88 -18.00 -8.69
CA TYR A 92 3.99 -17.42 -7.90
C TYR A 92 3.51 -16.45 -6.84
N PHE A 93 2.49 -15.64 -7.14
CA PHE A 93 1.86 -14.81 -6.11
C PHE A 93 1.13 -15.65 -5.06
N ASN A 94 0.55 -16.79 -5.44
CA ASN A 94 -0.18 -17.67 -4.52
C ASN A 94 0.75 -18.53 -3.64
N GLU A 95 2.02 -18.73 -4.02
CA GLU A 95 3.02 -19.37 -3.14
C GLU A 95 3.21 -18.61 -1.82
N LEU A 96 2.95 -17.29 -1.83
CA LEU A 96 2.96 -16.45 -0.63
C LEU A 96 1.62 -16.45 0.13
N SER A 97 0.66 -17.31 -0.19
CA SER A 97 -0.70 -17.27 0.36
C SER A 97 -0.77 -17.29 1.90
N SER A 98 0.19 -17.89 2.62
CA SER A 98 0.28 -17.82 4.09
C SER A 98 0.88 -16.51 4.62
N ASN A 99 1.64 -15.78 3.79
CA ASN A 99 2.43 -14.61 4.19
C ASN A 99 1.83 -13.29 3.68
N LYS A 100 0.60 -13.31 3.16
CA LYS A 100 -0.11 -12.11 2.68
C LYS A 100 -0.76 -11.29 3.78
N VAL A 101 -0.81 -11.81 5.01
CA VAL A 101 -1.35 -11.12 6.18
C VAL A 101 -0.21 -10.57 7.02
N TRP A 102 -0.09 -9.25 7.06
CA TRP A 102 0.92 -8.52 7.81
C TRP A 102 0.31 -8.02 9.11
N SER A 103 0.74 -8.58 10.24
CA SER A 103 0.31 -8.17 11.58
C SER A 103 1.36 -7.28 12.25
N TYR A 104 0.88 -6.27 12.97
CA TYR A 104 1.71 -5.29 13.68
C TYR A 104 1.28 -5.25 15.15
N ALA A 105 1.77 -6.24 15.91
CA ALA A 105 1.39 -6.45 17.31
C ALA A 105 1.87 -5.33 18.25
N ASP A 106 2.87 -4.57 17.82
CA ASP A 106 3.34 -3.32 18.43
C ASP A 106 2.26 -2.23 18.46
N GLU A 107 1.38 -2.20 17.45
CA GLU A 107 0.22 -1.28 17.42
C GLU A 107 -0.99 -1.89 18.11
N SER A 108 -1.36 -3.10 17.69
CA SER A 108 -2.50 -3.85 18.22
C SER A 108 -2.45 -5.30 17.75
N SER A 109 -2.93 -6.22 18.59
CA SER A 109 -3.17 -7.62 18.19
C SER A 109 -4.12 -7.76 17.01
N ASN A 110 -4.95 -6.75 16.73
CA ASN A 110 -5.92 -6.73 15.63
C ASN A 110 -5.49 -5.84 14.46
N TYR A 111 -4.27 -5.29 14.47
CA TYR A 111 -3.76 -4.54 13.33
C TYR A 111 -3.29 -5.53 12.26
N THR A 112 -4.05 -5.63 11.16
CA THR A 112 -3.71 -6.49 10.03
C THR A 112 -3.89 -5.78 8.70
N ILE A 113 -2.95 -6.02 7.79
CA ILE A 113 -3.01 -5.61 6.39
C ILE A 113 -2.88 -6.89 5.56
N THR A 114 -3.88 -7.19 4.76
CA THR A 114 -3.88 -8.34 3.86
C THR A 114 -3.71 -7.87 2.42
N THR A 115 -2.65 -8.29 1.75
CA THR A 115 -2.42 -7.97 0.32
C THR A 115 -2.95 -9.10 -0.56
N THR A 116 -3.68 -8.76 -1.62
CA THR A 116 -4.17 -9.70 -2.63
C THR A 116 -3.64 -9.26 -3.98
N ASP A 117 -2.89 -10.14 -4.64
CA ASP A 117 -2.29 -9.86 -5.95
C ASP A 117 -3.03 -10.66 -7.03
N THR A 118 -3.42 -9.99 -8.10
CA THR A 118 -4.11 -10.55 -9.26
C THR A 118 -3.30 -10.30 -10.52
N VAL A 119 -3.32 -11.24 -11.45
CA VAL A 119 -2.58 -11.15 -12.71
C VAL A 119 -3.57 -11.24 -13.87
N ALA A 120 -3.38 -10.39 -14.87
CA ALA A 120 -4.16 -10.36 -16.10
C ALA A 120 -3.26 -10.14 -17.33
N THR A 121 -3.82 -10.36 -18.52
CA THR A 121 -3.16 -9.96 -19.77
C THR A 121 -3.34 -8.46 -19.97
N ALA A 122 -2.33 -7.79 -20.55
CA ALA A 122 -2.44 -6.35 -20.87
C ALA A 122 -3.35 -6.05 -22.08
N GLY A 123 -3.91 -7.09 -22.71
CA GLY A 123 -4.74 -6.99 -23.91
C GLY A 123 -3.94 -6.87 -25.21
N GLY A 124 -4.64 -6.97 -26.35
CA GLY A 124 -4.10 -6.63 -27.68
C GLY A 124 -3.66 -7.81 -28.54
N GLN A 125 -2.90 -8.78 -28.03
CA GLN A 125 -2.40 -9.92 -28.83
C GLN A 125 -2.27 -11.21 -28.01
N THR A 126 -2.24 -12.36 -28.69
CA THR A 126 -2.21 -13.69 -28.05
C THR A 126 -0.84 -14.08 -27.50
N TYR A 127 0.23 -13.56 -28.11
CA TYR A 127 1.64 -13.82 -27.76
C TYR A 127 2.34 -12.48 -27.56
N SER A 128 1.75 -11.58 -26.78
CA SER A 128 2.32 -10.24 -26.60
C SER A 128 3.51 -10.29 -25.64
N GLY A 129 3.49 -11.19 -24.66
CA GLY A 129 4.41 -11.19 -23.52
C GLY A 129 4.12 -10.06 -22.53
N TRP A 130 3.01 -9.34 -22.66
CA TRP A 130 2.62 -8.24 -21.77
C TRP A 130 1.60 -8.70 -20.72
N LEU A 131 2.00 -8.58 -19.46
CA LEU A 131 1.22 -8.98 -18.30
C LEU A 131 1.03 -7.78 -17.38
N LEU A 132 -0.12 -7.74 -16.73
CA LEU A 132 -0.42 -6.78 -15.67
C LEU A 132 -0.57 -7.56 -14.37
N ALA A 133 0.10 -7.10 -13.32
CA ALA A 133 -0.09 -7.58 -11.97
C ALA A 133 -0.59 -6.43 -11.10
N THR A 134 -1.75 -6.61 -10.47
CA THR A 134 -2.36 -5.62 -9.59
C THR A 134 -2.32 -6.14 -8.17
N SER A 135 -1.94 -5.29 -7.22
CA SER A 135 -1.97 -5.60 -5.78
C SER A 135 -2.97 -4.69 -5.08
N VAL A 136 -3.92 -5.32 -4.40
CA VAL A 136 -4.95 -4.65 -3.60
C VAL A 136 -4.81 -5.03 -2.14
N ASN A 137 -5.32 -4.20 -1.24
CA ASN A 137 -5.22 -4.44 0.20
C ASN A 137 -6.60 -4.48 0.88
N THR A 138 -6.74 -5.39 1.82
CA THR A 138 -7.85 -5.44 2.77
C THR A 138 -7.28 -5.21 4.16
N THR A 139 -7.80 -4.23 4.89
CA THR A 139 -7.25 -3.86 6.20
C THR A 139 -8.25 -4.08 7.33
N SER A 140 -7.74 -4.27 8.55
CA SER A 140 -8.59 -4.34 9.74
C SER A 140 -9.28 -3.01 10.05
N ALA A 141 -10.33 -3.04 10.89
CA ALA A 141 -11.14 -1.87 11.24
C ALA A 141 -10.32 -0.70 11.84
N LEU A 142 -9.19 -1.00 12.49
CA LEU A 142 -8.27 -0.01 13.07
C LEU A 142 -7.59 0.84 11.99
N VAL A 143 -7.31 0.24 10.84
CA VAL A 143 -6.68 0.88 9.66
C VAL A 143 -7.74 1.26 8.62
N ALA A 144 -8.99 0.83 8.79
CA ALA A 144 -10.08 1.13 7.86
C ALA A 144 -10.34 2.64 7.74
N ASN A 145 -10.09 3.43 8.79
CA ASN A 145 -10.20 4.89 8.74
C ASN A 145 -9.14 5.54 7.82
N SER A 146 -8.06 4.84 7.48
CA SER A 146 -7.05 5.24 6.50
C SER A 146 -7.18 4.47 5.17
N SER A 147 -8.12 3.52 5.04
CA SER A 147 -8.26 2.64 3.87
C SER A 147 -8.49 3.35 2.54
N GLY A 148 -9.18 4.50 2.54
CA GLY A 148 -9.35 5.36 1.35
C GLY A 148 -8.08 6.09 0.90
N LYS A 149 -6.93 5.85 1.55
CA LYS A 149 -5.62 6.45 1.23
C LYS A 149 -4.52 5.41 1.04
N LEU A 150 -4.84 4.12 1.10
CA LEU A 150 -3.84 3.07 0.99
C LEU A 150 -3.51 2.79 -0.48
N PRO A 151 -2.22 2.68 -0.83
CA PRO A 151 -1.81 2.56 -2.21
C PRO A 151 -2.30 1.24 -2.78
N LEU A 152 -2.92 1.33 -3.95
CA LEU A 152 -3.18 0.20 -4.82
C LEU A 152 -2.06 0.22 -5.86
N LEU A 153 -1.30 -0.86 -6.02
CA LEU A 153 -0.19 -0.88 -6.97
C LEU A 153 -0.52 -1.71 -8.21
N GLU A 154 -0.08 -1.22 -9.35
CA GLU A 154 -0.08 -1.96 -10.61
C GLU A 154 1.33 -2.03 -11.18
N MET A 155 1.72 -3.22 -11.59
CA MET A 155 2.98 -3.52 -12.26
C MET A 155 2.70 -4.06 -13.66
N GLY A 156 3.12 -3.31 -14.67
CA GLY A 156 3.21 -3.81 -16.04
C GLY A 156 4.51 -4.55 -16.26
N LEU A 157 4.42 -5.83 -16.62
CA LEU A 157 5.56 -6.72 -16.86
C LEU A 157 5.60 -7.13 -18.33
N CYS A 158 6.80 -7.27 -18.87
CA CYS A 158 7.02 -7.78 -20.21
C CYS A 158 8.00 -8.94 -20.19
N VAL A 159 7.63 -10.05 -20.81
CA VAL A 159 8.31 -11.35 -20.74
C VAL A 159 8.59 -11.87 -22.15
N GLY A 160 9.66 -12.66 -22.32
CA GLY A 160 10.11 -13.13 -23.64
C GLY A 160 11.21 -12.28 -24.27
N LEU A 161 11.97 -11.57 -23.45
CA LEU A 161 13.10 -10.74 -23.92
C LEU A 161 14.30 -11.61 -24.30
N GLY A 162 15.10 -11.14 -25.25
CA GLY A 162 16.26 -11.90 -25.75
C GLY A 162 17.49 -11.87 -24.84
N ASN A 163 17.61 -10.88 -23.97
CA ASN A 163 18.76 -10.67 -23.10
C ASN A 163 18.39 -9.89 -21.82
N SER A 164 19.28 -9.95 -20.83
CA SER A 164 19.17 -9.13 -19.62
C SER A 164 19.33 -7.65 -19.95
N GLY A 165 18.35 -6.81 -19.56
CA GLY A 165 18.38 -5.37 -19.77
C GLY A 165 17.67 -4.88 -21.05
N ALA A 166 17.09 -5.78 -21.85
CA ALA A 166 16.16 -5.35 -22.89
C ALA A 166 14.97 -4.62 -22.27
N LYS A 167 14.53 -3.55 -22.94
CA LYS A 167 13.33 -2.82 -22.56
C LYS A 167 12.10 -3.49 -23.15
N CYS A 168 10.96 -3.32 -22.50
CA CYS A 168 9.67 -3.82 -22.97
C CYS A 168 9.32 -3.46 -24.43
N GLY A 169 9.77 -2.30 -24.92
CA GLY A 169 9.56 -1.89 -26.32
C GLY A 169 10.27 -2.77 -27.36
N ASN A 170 11.15 -3.68 -26.95
CA ASN A 170 11.81 -4.64 -27.83
C ASN A 170 11.01 -5.94 -28.02
N LEU A 171 9.85 -6.07 -27.39
CA LEU A 171 8.90 -7.15 -27.66
C LEU A 171 8.17 -6.91 -28.98
N ASN A 172 8.16 -7.94 -29.80
CA ASN A 172 7.45 -8.04 -31.06
C ASN A 172 6.73 -9.39 -31.13
N ASN A 173 5.93 -9.60 -32.18
CA ASN A 173 5.16 -10.83 -32.35
C ASN A 173 6.05 -12.11 -32.48
N ASN A 174 7.35 -11.94 -32.74
CA ASN A 174 8.29 -13.05 -32.90
C ASN A 174 8.93 -13.52 -31.60
N ASN A 175 8.99 -12.69 -30.55
CA ASN A 175 9.54 -13.06 -29.24
C ASN A 175 8.54 -12.97 -28.09
N GLY A 176 7.39 -12.30 -28.28
CA GLY A 176 6.31 -12.33 -27.32
C GLY A 176 5.78 -13.76 -27.11
N GLY A 177 5.46 -14.08 -25.86
CA GLY A 177 5.11 -15.44 -25.43
C GLY A 177 6.29 -16.41 -25.27
N ASN A 178 7.53 -16.00 -25.56
CA ASN A 178 8.69 -16.84 -25.28
C ASN A 178 8.96 -16.91 -23.77
N THR A 179 9.16 -18.11 -23.24
CA THR A 179 9.36 -18.34 -21.80
C THR A 179 10.83 -18.22 -21.44
N THR A 180 11.32 -16.98 -21.44
CA THR A 180 12.71 -16.66 -21.09
C THR A 180 12.84 -16.26 -19.62
N ALA A 181 14.04 -16.42 -19.06
CA ALA A 181 14.37 -15.83 -17.75
C ALA A 181 14.40 -14.30 -17.78
N TYR A 182 14.44 -13.70 -18.97
CA TYR A 182 14.56 -12.28 -19.18
C TYR A 182 13.18 -11.62 -19.23
N PHE A 183 12.98 -10.65 -18.35
CA PHE A 183 11.80 -9.82 -18.25
C PHE A 183 12.20 -8.38 -17.94
N SER A 184 11.28 -7.45 -18.14
CA SER A 184 11.44 -6.05 -17.75
C SER A 184 10.13 -5.54 -17.16
N VAL A 185 10.24 -4.65 -16.18
CA VAL A 185 9.10 -3.86 -15.72
C VAL A 185 8.91 -2.72 -16.72
N ASN A 186 7.71 -2.56 -17.25
CA ASN A 186 7.33 -1.44 -18.11
C ASN A 186 7.00 -0.19 -17.27
N HIS A 187 6.15 -0.39 -16.28
CA HIS A 187 5.71 0.63 -15.35
C HIS A 187 5.37 0.00 -14.01
N LEU A 188 5.46 0.82 -12.97
CA LEU A 188 5.00 0.52 -11.64
C LEU A 188 4.32 1.79 -11.13
N THR A 189 3.01 1.73 -10.94
CA THR A 189 2.19 2.92 -10.67
C THR A 189 1.22 2.68 -9.54
N ASN A 190 0.94 3.72 -8.76
CA ASN A 190 -0.20 3.73 -7.88
C ASN A 190 -1.47 3.88 -8.73
N LEU A 191 -2.41 2.95 -8.58
CA LEU A 191 -3.74 3.08 -9.14
C LEU A 191 -4.48 4.22 -8.43
N PRO A 192 -5.36 4.94 -9.14
CA PRO A 192 -6.21 5.93 -8.52
C PRO A 192 -7.01 5.29 -7.39
N LEU A 193 -6.99 5.94 -6.23
CA LEU A 193 -7.87 5.57 -5.13
C LEU A 193 -9.32 5.81 -5.58
N PRO A 194 -10.24 4.84 -5.36
CA PRO A 194 -11.65 5.00 -5.70
C PRO A 194 -12.35 6.08 -4.88
#